data_AF-A0A7J6HH42-F1
#
_entry.id   AF-A0A7J6HH42-F1
#
_cell.length_a   1.000
_cell.length_b   1.000
_cell.length_c   1.000
_cell.angle_alpha   90.00
_cell.angle_beta   90.00
_cell.angle_gamma   90.00
#
_symmetry.space_group_name_H-M   'P 1'
#
loop_
_entity.id
_entity.type
_entity.pdbx_description
1 polymer ?
#
loop_
_entity_poly.entity_id
_entity_poly.type
_entity_poly.pdbx_seq_one_letter_code
_entity_poly.pdbx_strand_id
1 'polypeptide(L)'
;MMPSPIFLWRIKVVFFFIWGFICCKIGWDSVMRMSVDLRDLFLYEAFLYYNPLLLVTMAVWFWGSNLWVFSQSTVSYAKIFDLDQNHLTHREIWKVLLYAAIALLLVFPFDIFYLSTRFYLLRTLYRIAITFSDFFVADILTSMSKVLSDLERSACRMVHRQVATIAWFEADSVCGSHSVAIPIVLVLPYLFRLFQCLRQYKDTGEKTTLLNALKYSTAVPVIFLSALKYHVLHEKWISFYRPLWLLSSVLNSLYSFYWDVTRDWDLSGFTRIFKFSRPSLLSNLLFGRKWVYFWVLSSNLILRCTWTYKLSAHLRHNYLTLFTITALEIFRRFQWVFFRVENEWNKMNSKSNAQLSLSELPSEEDKLLASNNHNALGKKKN
;
A
#
# COMPACT_ATOMS: atom_id res chain seq x y z
N MET A 1 39.14 -26.37 18.57
CA MET A 1 38.38 -26.33 17.31
C MET A 1 37.23 -25.35 17.47
N MET A 2 37.20 -24.26 16.72
CA MET A 2 36.04 -23.36 16.73
C MET A 2 34.88 -24.03 15.98
N PRO A 3 33.68 -24.10 16.56
CA PRO A 3 32.52 -24.67 15.87
C PRO A 3 32.23 -23.91 14.58
N SER A 4 31.78 -24.62 13.55
CA SER A 4 31.51 -23.99 12.26
C SER A 4 30.43 -22.90 12.39
N PRO A 5 30.50 -21.81 11.61
CA PRO A 5 29.49 -20.76 11.64
C PRO A 5 28.05 -21.28 11.41
N ILE A 6 27.91 -22.34 10.60
CA ILE A 6 26.63 -23.01 10.32
C ILE A 6 26.11 -23.75 11.56
N PHE A 7 26.99 -24.42 12.31
CA PHE A 7 26.63 -25.11 13.54
C PHE A 7 26.20 -24.11 14.64
N LEU A 8 26.95 -23.02 14.81
CA LEU A 8 26.59 -21.93 15.73
C LEU A 8 25.25 -21.28 15.35
N TRP A 9 24.99 -21.08 14.05
CA TRP A 9 23.70 -20.56 13.58
C TRP A 9 22.55 -21.51 13.90
N ARG A 10 22.69 -22.81 13.63
CA ARG A 10 21.66 -23.82 13.97
C ARG A 10 21.34 -23.84 15.46
N ILE A 11 22.36 -23.79 16.32
CA ILE A 11 22.19 -23.73 17.77
C ILE A 11 21.46 -22.45 18.20
N LYS A 12 21.87 -21.29 17.67
CA LYS A 12 21.20 -20.01 17.96
C LYS A 12 19.72 -20.03 17.55
N VAL A 13 19.41 -20.64 16.41
CA VAL A 13 18.03 -20.82 15.93
C VAL A 13 17.23 -21.70 16.89
N VAL A 14 17.79 -22.82 17.34
CA VAL A 14 17.12 -23.71 18.31
C VAL A 14 16.87 -22.99 19.64
N PHE A 15 17.86 -22.29 20.19
CA PHE A 15 17.68 -21.49 21.41
C PHE A 15 16.63 -20.41 21.25
N PHE A 16 16.56 -19.76 20.08
CA PHE A 16 15.55 -18.76 19.78
C PHE A 16 14.13 -19.37 19.78
N PHE A 17 13.94 -20.55 19.19
CA PHE A 17 12.64 -21.24 19.22
C PHE A 17 12.24 -21.69 20.62
N ILE A 18 13.20 -22.21 21.41
CA ILE A 18 12.96 -22.59 22.81
C ILE A 18 12.56 -21.36 23.63
N TRP A 19 13.31 -20.26 23.50
CA TRP A 19 13.01 -19.01 24.17
C TRP A 19 11.63 -18.48 23.77
N GLY A 20 11.31 -18.46 22.47
CA GLY A 20 10.00 -18.05 21.97
C GLY A 20 8.86 -18.91 22.52
N PHE A 21 9.03 -20.23 22.55
CA PHE A 21 8.05 -21.15 23.12
C PHE A 21 7.83 -20.90 24.62
N ILE A 22 8.91 -20.68 25.39
CA ILE A 22 8.84 -20.35 26.81
C ILE A 22 8.11 -19.02 27.02
N CYS A 23 8.45 -17.99 26.26
CA CYS A 23 7.76 -16.69 26.33
C CYS A 23 6.28 -16.80 25.99
N CYS A 24 5.91 -17.52 24.92
CA CYS A 24 4.52 -17.75 24.56
C CYS A 24 3.77 -18.51 25.65
N LYS A 25 4.39 -19.55 26.22
CA LYS A 25 3.79 -20.33 27.32
C LYS A 25 3.57 -19.46 28.56
N ILE A 26 4.58 -18.71 28.99
CA ILE A 26 4.48 -17.83 30.16
C ILE A 26 3.41 -16.75 29.92
N GLY A 27 3.38 -16.17 28.73
CA GLY A 27 2.36 -15.18 28.35
C GLY A 27 0.96 -15.77 28.40
N TRP A 28 0.77 -16.94 27.79
CA TRP A 28 -0.50 -17.68 27.81
C TRP A 28 -0.95 -18.01 29.24
N ASP A 29 -0.07 -18.59 30.05
CA ASP A 29 -0.37 -18.96 31.43
C ASP A 29 -0.69 -17.72 32.28
N SER A 30 -0.04 -16.59 32.02
CA SER A 30 -0.32 -15.31 32.69
C SER A 30 -1.70 -14.77 32.32
N VAL A 31 -2.08 -14.82 31.05
CA VAL A 31 -3.40 -14.39 30.56
C VAL A 31 -4.50 -15.30 31.08
N MET A 32 -4.28 -16.62 31.12
CA MET A 32 -5.27 -17.59 31.59
C MET A 32 -5.49 -17.55 33.11
N ARG A 33 -4.56 -16.94 33.87
CA ARG A 33 -4.73 -16.68 35.32
C ARG A 33 -5.56 -15.44 35.63
N MET A 34 -5.84 -14.58 34.64
CA MET A 34 -6.68 -13.40 34.83
C MET A 34 -8.16 -13.80 34.95
N SER A 35 -8.94 -13.04 35.73
CA SER A 35 -10.39 -13.15 35.72
C SER A 35 -10.93 -12.83 34.32
N VAL A 36 -12.12 -13.35 33.97
CA VAL A 36 -12.68 -13.21 32.62
C VAL A 36 -12.81 -11.74 32.21
N ASP A 37 -13.34 -10.90 33.08
CA ASP A 37 -13.53 -9.46 32.81
C ASP A 37 -12.20 -8.72 32.63
N LEU A 38 -11.20 -9.02 33.47
CA LEU A 38 -9.87 -8.42 33.38
C LEU A 38 -9.11 -8.89 32.13
N ARG A 39 -9.29 -10.17 31.76
CA ARG A 39 -8.69 -10.77 30.57
C ARG A 39 -9.23 -10.14 29.31
N ASP A 40 -10.54 -9.93 29.22
CA ASP A 40 -11.18 -9.34 28.04
C ASP A 40 -10.78 -7.88 27.88
N LEU A 41 -10.71 -7.13 28.98
CA LEU A 41 -10.17 -5.76 29.00
C LEU A 41 -8.70 -5.73 28.57
N PHE A 42 -7.86 -6.59 29.14
CA PHE A 42 -6.44 -6.68 28.81
C PHE A 42 -6.20 -7.03 27.34
N LEU A 43 -6.92 -8.03 26.80
CA LEU A 43 -6.81 -8.43 25.40
C LEU A 43 -7.29 -7.32 24.46
N TYR A 44 -8.34 -6.60 24.83
CA TYR A 44 -8.82 -5.45 24.08
C TYR A 44 -7.81 -4.31 24.04
N GLU A 45 -7.19 -3.97 25.19
CA GLU A 45 -6.16 -2.94 25.26
C GLU A 45 -4.90 -3.33 24.49
N ALA A 46 -4.40 -4.55 24.69
CA ALA A 46 -3.28 -5.09 23.94
C ALA A 46 -3.58 -5.03 22.44
N PHE A 47 -4.76 -5.49 22.03
CA PHE A 47 -5.17 -5.39 20.64
C PHE A 47 -5.12 -3.95 20.12
N LEU A 48 -5.66 -2.96 20.86
CA LEU A 48 -5.63 -1.56 20.43
C LEU A 48 -4.21 -1.02 20.19
N TYR A 49 -3.26 -1.33 21.05
CA TYR A 49 -1.88 -0.84 20.94
C TYR A 49 -1.04 -1.58 19.89
N TYR A 50 -1.20 -2.90 19.78
CA TYR A 50 -0.40 -3.71 18.86
C TYR A 50 -1.00 -3.80 17.45
N ASN A 51 -2.31 -3.59 17.30
CA ASN A 51 -2.99 -3.69 16.01
C ASN A 51 -2.36 -2.80 14.91
N PRO A 52 -2.07 -1.50 15.13
CA PRO A 52 -1.40 -0.69 14.10
C PRO A 52 -0.04 -1.25 13.71
N LEU A 53 0.74 -1.74 14.68
CA LEU A 53 2.07 -2.29 14.47
C LEU A 53 2.03 -3.63 13.73
N LEU A 54 1.03 -4.47 14.03
CA LEU A 54 0.76 -5.72 13.32
C LEU A 54 0.40 -5.43 11.85
N LEU A 55 -0.45 -4.44 11.59
CA LEU A 55 -0.84 -4.01 10.26
C LEU A 55 0.34 -3.42 9.46
N VAL A 56 1.20 -2.61 10.09
CA VAL A 56 2.46 -2.13 9.47
C VAL A 56 3.36 -3.31 9.13
N THR A 57 3.53 -4.27 10.05
CA THR A 57 4.36 -5.46 9.82
C THR A 57 3.80 -6.26 8.64
N MET A 58 2.49 -6.48 8.60
CA MET A 58 1.83 -7.17 7.50
C MET A 58 2.03 -6.45 6.16
N ALA A 59 1.92 -5.11 6.14
CA ALA A 59 2.16 -4.30 4.94
C ALA A 59 3.58 -4.45 4.41
N VAL A 60 4.58 -4.36 5.29
CA VAL A 60 6.00 -4.52 4.92
C VAL A 60 6.27 -5.95 4.46
N TRP A 61 5.63 -6.95 5.07
CA TRP A 61 5.75 -8.35 4.63
C TRP A 61 5.22 -8.54 3.21
N PHE A 62 4.01 -8.06 2.94
CA PHE A 62 3.42 -8.12 1.59
C PHE A 62 4.26 -7.35 0.57
N TRP A 63 4.86 -6.23 0.95
CA TRP A 63 5.78 -5.50 0.09
C TRP A 63 7.04 -6.32 -0.23
N GLY A 64 7.66 -6.95 0.77
CA GLY A 64 8.78 -7.86 0.56
C GLY A 64 8.41 -9.05 -0.34
N SER A 65 7.20 -9.60 -0.18
CA SER A 65 6.67 -10.66 -1.05
C SER A 65 6.50 -10.21 -2.49
N ASN A 66 6.02 -8.98 -2.74
CA ASN A 66 5.96 -8.41 -4.09
C ASN A 66 7.35 -8.36 -4.73
N LEU A 67 8.33 -7.80 -4.03
CA LEU A 67 9.71 -7.71 -4.54
C LEU A 67 10.36 -9.07 -4.74
N TRP A 68 10.06 -10.04 -3.88
CA TRP A 68 10.53 -11.42 -4.06
C TRP A 68 9.99 -12.02 -5.35
N VAL A 69 8.68 -11.94 -5.59
CA VAL A 69 8.07 -12.42 -6.85
C VAL A 69 8.68 -11.71 -8.07
N PHE A 70 8.88 -10.39 -8.00
CA PHE A 70 9.51 -9.65 -9.09
C PHE A 70 10.97 -10.02 -9.31
N SER A 71 11.70 -10.41 -8.27
CA SER A 71 13.08 -10.91 -8.42
C SER A 71 13.16 -12.28 -9.09
N GLN A 72 12.08 -13.06 -9.05
CA GLN A 72 11.99 -14.36 -9.73
C GLN A 72 11.46 -14.23 -11.16
N SER A 73 10.85 -13.10 -11.51
CA SER A 73 10.36 -12.87 -12.87
C SER A 73 11.45 -12.25 -13.75
N THR A 74 11.27 -12.31 -15.07
CA THR A 74 12.16 -11.68 -16.04
C THR A 74 12.03 -10.15 -16.08
N VAL A 75 11.17 -9.58 -15.24
CA VAL A 75 10.85 -8.15 -15.21
C VAL A 75 11.89 -7.42 -14.36
N SER A 76 12.60 -6.50 -14.98
CA SER A 76 13.55 -5.63 -14.27
C SER A 76 12.80 -4.55 -13.45
N TYR A 77 12.20 -4.95 -12.32
CA TYR A 77 11.41 -4.05 -11.47
C TYR A 77 12.18 -2.82 -10.99
N ALA A 78 13.50 -2.90 -10.85
CA ALA A 78 14.35 -1.75 -10.53
C ALA A 78 14.26 -0.64 -11.58
N LYS A 79 14.10 -0.99 -12.86
CA LYS A 79 13.90 0.00 -13.95
C LYS A 79 12.49 0.59 -13.92
N ILE A 80 11.48 -0.21 -13.56
CA ILE A 80 10.08 0.24 -13.49
C ILE A 80 9.87 1.22 -12.33
N PHE A 81 10.53 0.96 -11.21
CA PHE A 81 10.45 1.79 -10.01
C PHE A 81 11.53 2.89 -9.96
N ASP A 82 12.36 3.01 -10.99
CA ASP A 82 13.48 3.94 -11.04
C ASP A 82 14.36 3.86 -9.78
N LEU A 83 14.72 2.63 -9.40
CA LEU A 83 15.51 2.34 -8.22
C LEU A 83 16.99 2.41 -8.53
N ASP A 84 17.72 3.10 -7.67
CA ASP A 84 19.17 3.16 -7.72
C ASP A 84 19.82 1.78 -7.51
N GLN A 85 21.08 1.62 -7.91
CA GLN A 85 21.83 0.36 -7.81
C GLN A 85 21.97 -0.15 -6.37
N ASN A 86 21.86 0.74 -5.37
CA ASN A 86 21.94 0.44 -3.93
C ASN A 86 20.56 0.26 -3.25
N HIS A 87 19.51 -0.09 -3.99
CA HIS A 87 18.18 -0.25 -3.40
C HIS A 87 18.08 -1.47 -2.47
N LEU A 88 17.21 -1.35 -1.46
CA LEU A 88 16.92 -2.44 -0.53
C LEU A 88 16.25 -3.60 -1.26
N THR A 89 16.87 -4.78 -1.16
CA THR A 89 16.36 -6.03 -1.72
C THR A 89 15.29 -6.67 -0.83
N HIS A 90 14.48 -7.56 -1.38
CA HIS A 90 13.47 -8.32 -0.61
C HIS A 90 14.07 -9.02 0.63
N ARG A 91 15.32 -9.50 0.54
CA ARG A 91 16.03 -10.16 1.65
C ARG A 91 16.31 -9.20 2.79
N GLU A 92 16.67 -7.96 2.50
CA GLU A 92 16.94 -6.94 3.51
C GLU A 92 15.64 -6.46 4.16
N ILE A 93 14.58 -6.28 3.37
CA ILE A 93 13.26 -5.94 3.88
C ILE A 93 12.75 -7.01 4.85
N TRP A 94 12.85 -8.29 4.50
CA TRP A 94 12.44 -9.37 5.40
C TRP A 94 13.33 -9.53 6.62
N LYS A 95 14.64 -9.22 6.52
CA LYS A 95 15.52 -9.16 7.71
C LYS A 95 15.07 -8.05 8.67
N VAL A 96 14.81 -6.84 8.16
CA VAL A 96 14.30 -5.71 8.96
C VAL A 96 12.96 -6.07 9.58
N LEU A 97 12.07 -6.72 8.83
CA LEU A 97 10.78 -7.18 9.32
C LEU A 97 10.91 -8.24 10.42
N LEU A 98 11.83 -9.18 10.29
CA LEU A 98 12.10 -10.16 11.33
C LEU A 98 12.54 -9.47 12.63
N TYR A 99 13.47 -8.51 12.54
CA TYR A 99 13.90 -7.74 13.71
C TYR A 99 12.78 -6.87 14.30
N ALA A 100 11.93 -6.28 13.46
CA ALA A 100 10.77 -5.50 13.89
C ALA A 100 9.71 -6.38 14.56
N ALA A 101 9.39 -7.54 13.99
CA ALA A 101 8.46 -8.51 14.57
C ALA A 101 8.98 -9.06 15.90
N ILE A 102 10.29 -9.33 16.01
CA ILE A 102 10.93 -9.73 17.27
C ILE A 102 10.86 -8.59 18.29
N ALA A 103 11.12 -7.34 17.90
CA ALA A 103 10.96 -6.19 18.78
C ALA A 103 9.50 -6.00 19.23
N LEU A 104 8.53 -6.22 18.35
CA LEU A 104 7.10 -6.16 18.68
C LEU A 104 6.66 -7.27 19.63
N LEU A 105 7.23 -8.48 19.48
CA LEU A 105 7.01 -9.60 20.40
C LEU A 105 7.69 -9.38 21.75
N LEU A 106 8.85 -8.71 21.77
CA LEU A 106 9.64 -8.43 22.97
C LEU A 106 9.11 -7.24 23.78
N VAL A 107 8.53 -6.25 23.12
CA VAL A 107 7.91 -5.10 23.78
C VAL A 107 6.51 -5.55 24.22
N PHE A 108 6.45 -6.35 25.29
CA PHE A 108 5.25 -6.58 26.08
C PHE A 108 4.89 -5.24 26.80
N PRO A 109 3.62 -4.91 27.05
CA PRO A 109 3.23 -3.54 27.41
C PRO A 109 3.52 -3.16 28.87
N PHE A 110 4.39 -3.90 29.55
CA PHE A 110 4.84 -3.59 30.90
C PHE A 110 6.29 -3.13 30.90
N ASP A 111 6.60 -2.28 31.88
CA ASP A 111 7.69 -1.33 31.92
C ASP A 111 9.09 -1.96 31.94
N ILE A 112 9.51 -2.57 30.82
CA ILE A 112 10.82 -3.18 30.67
C ILE A 112 11.35 -2.92 29.24
N PHE A 113 12.42 -2.12 29.17
CA PHE A 113 13.32 -1.79 28.04
C PHE A 113 13.07 -0.51 27.20
N TYR A 114 13.71 0.56 27.70
CA TYR A 114 14.33 1.74 27.06
C TYR A 114 13.68 2.46 25.86
N LEU A 115 13.32 3.71 26.13
CA LEU A 115 12.83 4.77 25.22
C LEU A 115 13.75 5.07 24.00
N SER A 116 15.04 4.74 24.07
CA SER A 116 16.06 5.15 23.09
C SER A 116 15.97 4.39 21.75
N THR A 117 15.54 3.13 21.76
CA THR A 117 15.47 2.29 20.55
C THR A 117 14.28 2.67 19.64
N ARG A 118 13.23 3.31 20.19
CA ARG A 118 12.03 3.76 19.47
C ARG A 118 12.31 4.95 18.56
N PHE A 119 13.15 5.88 19.01
CA PHE A 119 13.60 7.01 18.17
C PHE A 119 14.51 6.56 17.04
N TYR A 120 15.29 5.48 17.22
CA TYR A 120 16.10 4.92 16.14
C TYR A 120 15.20 4.28 15.05
N LEU A 121 14.23 3.43 15.42
CA LEU A 121 13.29 2.83 14.47
C LEU A 121 12.42 3.89 13.75
N LEU A 122 11.89 4.87 14.48
CA LEU A 122 11.15 5.99 13.89
C LEU A 122 12.04 6.83 12.96
N ARG A 123 13.32 7.03 13.30
CA ARG A 123 14.29 7.73 12.44
C ARG A 123 14.70 6.89 11.23
N THR A 124 14.72 5.56 11.34
CA THR A 124 14.89 4.64 10.21
C THR A 124 13.67 4.64 9.30
N LEU A 125 12.45 4.60 9.84
CA LEU A 125 11.20 4.70 9.08
C LEU A 125 11.05 6.09 8.42
N TYR A 126 11.42 7.16 9.13
CA TYR A 126 11.47 8.53 8.62
C TYR A 126 12.52 8.70 7.52
N ARG A 127 13.71 8.08 7.66
CA ARG A 127 14.73 8.05 6.60
C ARG A 127 14.28 7.23 5.39
N ILE A 128 13.60 6.10 5.60
CA ILE A 128 13.00 5.30 4.49
C ILE A 128 11.92 6.11 3.77
N ALA A 129 11.11 6.90 4.49
CA ALA A 129 10.09 7.75 3.91
C ALA A 129 10.64 8.94 3.10
N ILE A 130 11.89 9.35 3.33
CA ILE A 130 12.52 10.52 2.69
C ILE A 130 13.42 10.14 1.50
N THR A 131 13.77 8.86 1.33
CA THR A 131 14.74 8.43 0.30
C THR A 131 14.22 7.38 -0.69
N PHE A 132 12.91 7.30 -0.96
CA PHE A 132 12.38 6.30 -1.89
C PHE A 132 11.50 6.88 -2.99
N SER A 133 11.89 6.55 -4.22
CA SER A 133 11.35 6.96 -5.52
C SER A 133 9.84 7.21 -5.57
N ASP A 134 9.53 8.35 -6.19
CA ASP A 134 8.27 9.07 -6.31
C ASP A 134 7.15 8.26 -7.02
N PHE A 135 5.89 8.61 -6.74
CA PHE A 135 4.67 8.02 -7.31
C PHE A 135 4.34 6.54 -7.10
N PHE A 136 5.17 5.70 -6.51
CA PHE A 136 4.72 4.35 -6.11
C PHE A 136 4.45 4.24 -4.61
N VAL A 137 5.39 4.68 -3.77
CA VAL A 137 5.29 4.59 -2.31
C VAL A 137 4.13 5.39 -1.75
N ALA A 138 3.90 6.59 -2.26
CA ALA A 138 2.80 7.40 -1.74
C ALA A 138 1.40 6.76 -1.97
N ASP A 139 1.24 5.77 -2.86
CA ASP A 139 -0.01 5.06 -3.16
C ASP A 139 -0.19 3.95 -2.14
N ILE A 140 0.91 3.28 -1.79
CA ILE A 140 0.98 2.41 -0.62
C ILE A 140 0.59 3.22 0.63
N LEU A 141 1.13 4.43 0.81
CA LEU A 141 0.79 5.28 1.96
C LEU A 141 -0.71 5.64 2.01
N THR A 142 -1.40 5.83 0.88
CA THR A 142 -2.87 6.06 0.90
C THR A 142 -3.65 4.89 1.51
N SER A 143 -3.17 3.65 1.34
CA SER A 143 -3.78 2.47 1.98
C SER A 143 -3.40 2.32 3.46
N MET A 144 -2.31 2.97 3.88
CA MET A 144 -1.86 3.00 5.28
C MET A 144 -2.48 4.14 6.09
N SER A 145 -3.25 5.06 5.47
CA SER A 145 -3.84 6.21 6.18
C SER A 145 -4.57 5.80 7.47
N LYS A 146 -5.34 4.71 7.44
CA LYS A 146 -6.05 4.22 8.64
C LYS A 146 -5.08 3.71 9.71
N VAL A 147 -4.06 2.96 9.30
CA VAL A 147 -3.01 2.44 10.19
C VAL A 147 -2.24 3.60 10.85
N LEU A 148 -1.91 4.65 10.09
CA LEU A 148 -1.26 5.86 10.60
C LEU A 148 -2.14 6.61 11.61
N SER A 149 -3.44 6.70 11.35
CA SER A 149 -4.40 7.29 12.30
C SER A 149 -4.54 6.48 13.59
N ASP A 150 -4.53 5.15 13.52
CA ASP A 150 -4.60 4.31 14.72
C ASP A 150 -3.28 4.33 15.51
N LEU A 151 -2.14 4.46 14.81
CA LEU A 151 -0.83 4.67 15.42
C LEU A 151 -0.76 6.02 16.13
N GLU A 152 -1.25 7.10 15.52
CA GLU A 152 -1.34 8.42 16.17
C GLU A 152 -2.19 8.36 17.43
N ARG A 153 -3.38 7.75 17.36
CA ARG A 153 -4.26 7.57 18.53
C ARG A 153 -3.58 6.79 19.65
N SER A 154 -2.83 5.74 19.31
CA SER A 154 -2.08 4.93 20.27
C SER A 154 -0.95 5.75 20.91
N ALA A 155 -0.18 6.50 20.11
CA ALA A 155 0.89 7.36 20.60
C ALA A 155 0.37 8.49 21.50
N CYS A 156 -0.73 9.15 21.12
CA CYS A 156 -1.38 10.20 21.90
C CYS A 156 -1.74 9.69 23.31
N ARG A 157 -2.39 8.51 23.40
CA ARG A 157 -2.76 7.89 24.68
C ARG A 157 -1.56 7.53 25.55
N MET A 158 -0.47 7.05 24.94
CA MET A 158 0.78 6.76 25.65
C MET A 158 1.43 8.03 26.22
N VAL A 159 1.47 9.11 25.44
CA VAL A 159 2.08 10.39 25.86
C VAL A 159 1.31 11.03 27.01
N HIS A 160 -0.03 11.00 26.95
CA HIS A 160 -0.88 11.56 27.99
C HIS A 160 -1.04 10.63 29.21
N ARG A 161 -0.31 9.50 29.27
CA ARG A 161 -0.39 8.50 30.35
C ARG A 161 -1.82 7.99 30.59
N GLN A 162 -2.65 7.96 29.55
CA GLN A 162 -4.04 7.49 29.59
C GLN A 162 -4.12 5.97 29.40
N VAL A 163 -3.27 5.25 30.13
CA VAL A 163 -3.24 3.78 30.15
C VAL A 163 -3.89 3.34 31.47
N ALA A 164 -4.96 2.55 31.39
CA ALA A 164 -5.62 1.94 32.55
C ALA A 164 -6.10 2.93 33.65
N THR A 165 -6.77 4.03 33.29
CA THR A 165 -7.40 4.96 34.27
C THR A 165 -8.83 5.34 33.91
N ILE A 166 -9.63 5.75 34.90
CA ILE A 166 -11.02 6.24 34.76
C ILE A 166 -11.10 7.49 33.85
N ALA A 167 -9.99 8.18 33.61
CA ALA A 167 -9.86 9.26 32.62
C ALA A 167 -10.04 8.81 31.15
N TRP A 168 -10.26 7.51 30.91
CA TRP A 168 -10.60 6.94 29.60
C TRP A 168 -11.81 7.60 28.92
N PHE A 169 -12.81 8.04 29.70
CA PHE A 169 -13.99 8.75 29.17
C PHE A 169 -13.74 10.25 28.93
N GLU A 170 -12.85 10.91 29.68
CA GLU A 170 -12.48 12.32 29.46
C GLU A 170 -11.47 12.49 28.30
N ALA A 171 -10.70 11.44 28.00
CA ALA A 171 -9.71 11.37 26.94
C ALA A 171 -10.27 11.45 25.51
N ASP A 172 -11.57 11.24 25.32
CA ASP A 172 -12.19 11.20 23.99
C ASP A 172 -12.17 12.57 23.28
N SER A 173 -12.00 13.64 24.06
CA SER A 173 -11.85 15.02 23.58
C SER A 173 -10.45 15.34 23.03
N VAL A 174 -9.38 14.75 23.60
CA VAL A 174 -7.98 15.07 23.25
C VAL A 174 -7.41 14.07 22.23
N CYS A 175 -7.52 12.77 22.52
CA CYS A 175 -6.96 11.68 21.70
C CYS A 175 -8.04 10.78 21.08
N GLY A 176 -9.31 11.18 21.16
CA GLY A 176 -10.46 10.38 20.73
C GLY A 176 -11.08 10.86 19.42
N SER A 177 -12.31 10.40 19.18
CA SER A 177 -13.01 10.59 17.89
C SER A 177 -13.32 12.05 17.55
N HIS A 178 -13.22 12.96 18.54
CA HIS A 178 -13.38 14.41 18.38
C HIS A 178 -12.05 15.14 18.08
N SER A 179 -10.92 14.43 18.02
CA SER A 179 -9.63 15.03 17.73
C SER A 179 -9.52 15.41 16.25
N VAL A 180 -9.13 16.67 15.99
CA VAL A 180 -8.85 17.18 14.64
C VAL A 180 -7.57 16.55 14.06
N ALA A 181 -6.70 15.96 14.90
CA ALA A 181 -5.51 15.26 14.44
C ALA A 181 -5.86 14.04 13.56
N ILE A 182 -6.96 13.34 13.86
CA ILE A 182 -7.39 12.15 13.13
C ILE A 182 -7.63 12.43 11.64
N PRO A 183 -8.53 13.37 11.24
CA PRO A 183 -8.74 13.67 9.83
C PRO A 183 -7.48 14.24 9.14
N ILE A 184 -6.62 14.96 9.87
CA ILE A 184 -5.35 15.46 9.32
C ILE A 184 -4.43 14.29 8.96
N VAL A 185 -4.18 13.35 9.88
CA VAL A 185 -3.32 12.19 9.62
C VAL A 185 -3.89 11.31 8.51
N LEU A 186 -5.22 11.15 8.46
CA LEU A 186 -5.88 10.38 7.39
C LEU A 186 -5.70 11.02 6.01
N VAL A 187 -5.79 12.35 5.90
CA VAL A 187 -5.79 13.08 4.63
C VAL A 187 -4.38 13.32 4.08
N LEU A 188 -3.36 13.38 4.95
CA LEU A 188 -1.98 13.70 4.55
C LEU A 188 -1.44 12.86 3.38
N PRO A 189 -1.56 11.51 3.37
CA PRO A 189 -1.11 10.71 2.23
C PRO A 189 -1.79 11.07 0.91
N TYR A 190 -3.08 11.44 0.95
CA TYR A 190 -3.84 11.84 -0.23
C TYR A 190 -3.42 13.23 -0.72
N LEU A 191 -3.12 14.17 0.18
CA LEU A 191 -2.62 15.49 -0.18
C LEU A 191 -1.23 15.44 -0.80
N PHE A 192 -0.31 14.63 -0.26
CA PHE A 192 1.00 14.43 -0.87
C PHE A 192 0.87 13.93 -2.31
N ARG A 193 -0.04 12.98 -2.55
CA ARG A 193 -0.34 12.50 -3.90
C ARG A 193 -0.94 13.54 -4.82
N LEU A 194 -1.91 14.29 -4.31
CA LEU A 194 -2.52 15.39 -5.03
C LEU A 194 -1.45 16.38 -5.50
N PHE A 195 -0.59 16.84 -4.60
CA PHE A 195 0.45 17.82 -4.91
C PHE A 195 1.55 17.26 -5.84
N GLN A 196 1.93 15.99 -5.68
CA GLN A 196 2.83 15.32 -6.62
C GLN A 196 2.24 15.32 -8.05
N CYS A 197 0.96 14.96 -8.20
CA CYS A 197 0.30 14.93 -9.50
C CYS A 197 0.15 16.34 -10.11
N LEU A 198 -0.17 17.34 -9.29
CA LEU A 198 -0.27 18.75 -9.74
C LEU A 198 1.10 19.30 -10.17
N ARG A 199 2.16 18.96 -9.44
CA ARG A 199 3.53 19.31 -9.81
C ARG A 199 3.93 18.66 -11.13
N GLN A 200 3.65 17.36 -11.28
CA GLN A 200 3.92 16.65 -12.52
C GLN A 200 3.17 17.28 -13.71
N TYR A 201 1.91 17.66 -13.53
CA TYR A 201 1.15 18.37 -14.56
C TYR A 201 1.80 19.70 -14.96
N LYS A 202 2.28 20.46 -13.97
CA LYS A 202 3.00 21.71 -14.21
C LYS A 202 4.28 21.50 -15.02
N ASP A 203 5.01 20.41 -14.74
CA ASP A 203 6.30 20.12 -15.36
C ASP A 203 6.16 19.46 -16.75
N THR A 204 5.18 18.57 -16.95
CA THR A 204 5.02 17.80 -18.21
C THR A 204 3.88 18.28 -19.11
N GLY A 205 2.90 19.02 -18.58
CA GLY A 205 1.68 19.40 -19.28
C GLY A 205 0.70 18.24 -19.56
N GLU A 206 0.98 17.03 -19.06
CA GLU A 206 0.20 15.84 -19.40
C GLU A 206 -1.14 15.80 -18.65
N LYS A 207 -2.26 15.98 -19.35
CA LYS A 207 -3.61 16.03 -18.75
C LYS A 207 -4.00 14.81 -17.92
N THR A 208 -3.40 13.65 -18.18
CA THR A 208 -3.65 12.43 -17.39
C THR A 208 -3.21 12.60 -15.94
N THR A 209 -2.14 13.35 -15.68
CA THR A 209 -1.63 13.62 -14.32
C THR A 209 -2.61 14.48 -13.53
N LEU A 210 -3.28 15.44 -14.18
CA LEU A 210 -4.36 16.23 -13.59
C LEU A 210 -5.59 15.38 -13.24
N LEU A 211 -5.96 14.42 -14.10
CA LEU A 211 -7.03 13.47 -13.78
C LEU A 211 -6.63 12.56 -12.61
N ASN A 212 -5.36 12.20 -12.49
CA ASN A 212 -4.85 11.48 -11.33
C ASN A 212 -4.92 12.35 -10.05
N ALA A 213 -4.62 13.64 -10.15
CA ALA A 213 -4.80 14.60 -9.06
C ALA A 213 -6.26 14.63 -8.59
N LEU A 214 -7.21 14.70 -9.54
CA LEU A 214 -8.65 14.64 -9.26
C LEU A 214 -9.05 13.36 -8.52
N LYS A 215 -8.41 12.22 -8.83
CA LYS A 215 -8.60 10.96 -8.10
C LYS A 215 -8.39 11.14 -6.60
N TYR A 216 -7.22 11.65 -6.21
CA TYR A 216 -6.87 11.79 -4.80
C TYR A 216 -7.66 12.90 -4.11
N SER A 217 -8.10 13.94 -4.83
CA SER A 217 -8.98 14.96 -4.24
C SER A 217 -10.36 14.40 -3.88
N THR A 218 -10.87 13.38 -4.58
CA THR A 218 -12.18 12.78 -4.24
C THR A 218 -12.23 12.10 -2.87
N ALA A 219 -11.07 11.71 -2.30
CA ALA A 219 -10.98 11.13 -0.97
C ALA A 219 -11.10 12.18 0.15
N VAL A 220 -10.77 13.45 -0.14
CA VAL A 220 -10.72 14.54 0.85
C VAL A 220 -12.10 14.80 1.47
N PRO A 221 -13.20 15.00 0.69
CA PRO A 221 -14.54 15.17 1.27
C PRO A 221 -14.97 13.98 2.13
N VAL A 222 -14.64 12.75 1.74
CA VAL A 222 -15.00 11.53 2.50
C VAL A 222 -14.38 11.57 3.90
N ILE A 223 -13.12 11.97 4.02
CA ILE A 223 -12.39 12.03 5.29
C ILE A 223 -12.96 13.12 6.18
N PHE A 224 -13.09 14.35 5.67
CA PHE A 224 -13.60 15.47 6.47
C PHE A 224 -15.04 15.28 6.89
N LEU A 225 -15.93 14.80 6.01
CA LEU A 225 -17.32 14.51 6.37
C LEU A 225 -17.42 13.35 7.38
N SER A 226 -16.51 12.36 7.32
CA SER A 226 -16.45 11.30 8.34
C SER A 226 -16.12 11.84 9.73
N ALA A 227 -15.23 12.83 9.83
CA ALA A 227 -14.88 13.49 11.08
C ALA A 227 -15.99 14.44 11.56
N LEU A 228 -16.60 15.19 10.64
CA LEU A 228 -17.65 16.16 10.92
C LEU A 228 -18.85 15.55 11.65
N LYS A 229 -19.12 14.25 11.45
CA LYS A 229 -20.10 13.46 12.20
C LYS A 229 -20.05 13.70 13.72
N TYR A 230 -18.86 13.86 14.29
CA TYR A 230 -18.67 14.02 15.74
C TYR A 230 -18.77 15.48 16.21
N HIS A 231 -18.87 16.45 15.30
CA HIS A 231 -18.89 17.88 15.62
C HIS A 231 -20.22 18.57 15.25
N VAL A 232 -21.17 17.84 14.65
CA VAL A 232 -22.47 18.37 14.25
C VAL A 232 -23.60 17.67 15.00
N LEU A 233 -24.71 18.38 15.15
CA LEU A 233 -25.93 17.84 15.72
C LEU A 233 -26.44 16.65 14.90
N HIS A 234 -27.00 15.65 15.59
CA HIS A 234 -27.43 14.39 15.00
C HIS A 234 -28.44 14.58 13.86
N GLU A 235 -29.38 15.52 14.01
CA GLU A 235 -30.39 15.84 13.00
C GLU A 235 -29.77 16.40 11.71
N LYS A 236 -28.81 17.33 11.84
CA LYS A 236 -28.06 17.89 10.71
C LYS A 236 -27.20 16.82 10.03
N TRP A 237 -26.62 15.91 10.82
CA TRP A 237 -25.88 14.76 10.29
C TRP A 237 -26.77 13.89 9.39
N ILE A 238 -27.94 13.48 9.87
CA ILE A 238 -28.83 12.60 9.11
C ILE A 238 -29.37 13.29 7.85
N SER A 239 -29.82 14.54 7.97
CA SER A 239 -30.53 15.24 6.90
C SER A 239 -29.61 15.73 5.77
N PHE A 240 -28.42 16.26 6.11
CA PHE A 240 -27.57 16.95 5.13
C PHE A 240 -26.20 16.28 4.93
N TYR A 241 -25.44 16.07 6.01
CA TYR A 241 -24.05 15.64 5.89
C TYR A 241 -23.89 14.16 5.54
N ARG A 242 -24.79 13.29 6.00
CA ARG A 242 -24.75 11.85 5.70
C ARG A 242 -25.02 11.56 4.21
N PRO A 243 -26.04 12.15 3.55
CA PRO A 243 -26.19 12.04 2.10
C PRO A 243 -24.98 12.54 1.32
N LEU A 244 -24.40 13.68 1.73
CA LEU A 244 -23.19 14.23 1.10
C LEU A 244 -21.98 13.31 1.28
N TRP A 245 -21.83 12.71 2.46
CA TRP A 245 -20.79 11.72 2.75
C TRP A 245 -20.95 10.45 1.92
N LEU A 246 -22.19 9.97 1.76
CA LEU A 246 -22.52 8.82 0.90
C LEU A 246 -22.17 9.11 -0.56
N LEU A 247 -22.63 10.25 -1.09
CA LEU A 247 -22.31 10.67 -2.45
C LEU A 247 -20.80 10.76 -2.66
N SER A 248 -20.10 11.43 -1.74
CA SER A 248 -18.63 11.54 -1.79
C SER A 248 -17.95 10.18 -1.78
N SER A 249 -18.42 9.25 -0.94
CA SER A 249 -17.85 7.90 -0.81
C SER A 249 -18.06 7.07 -2.08
N VAL A 250 -19.25 7.18 -2.68
CA VAL A 250 -19.58 6.52 -3.95
C VAL A 250 -18.74 7.10 -5.09
N LEU A 251 -18.66 8.42 -5.23
CA LEU A 251 -17.84 9.08 -6.26
C LEU A 251 -16.36 8.69 -6.15
N ASN A 252 -15.79 8.74 -4.95
CA ASN A 252 -14.42 8.31 -4.70
C ASN A 252 -14.19 6.84 -5.08
N SER A 253 -15.12 5.95 -4.69
CA SER A 253 -15.02 4.51 -4.97
C SER A 253 -15.09 4.22 -6.47
N LEU A 254 -16.07 4.82 -7.17
CA LEU A 254 -16.28 4.62 -8.61
C LEU A 254 -15.14 5.21 -9.43
N TYR A 255 -14.72 6.45 -9.14
CA TYR A 255 -13.65 7.10 -9.89
C TYR A 255 -12.32 6.38 -9.71
N SER A 256 -12.00 5.98 -8.48
CA SER A 256 -10.78 5.23 -8.20
C SER A 256 -10.82 3.81 -8.77
N PHE A 257 -11.98 3.15 -8.79
CA PHE A 257 -12.15 1.86 -9.46
C PHE A 257 -11.95 1.97 -10.98
N TYR A 258 -12.58 2.97 -11.60
CA TYR A 258 -12.39 3.30 -13.01
C TYR A 258 -10.91 3.53 -13.33
N TRP A 259 -10.21 4.27 -12.47
CA TRP A 259 -8.79 4.53 -12.62
C TRP A 259 -7.94 3.25 -12.60
N ASP A 260 -8.15 2.39 -11.59
CA ASP A 260 -7.40 1.13 -11.46
C ASP A 260 -7.56 0.27 -12.73
N VAL A 261 -8.79 0.11 -13.20
CA VAL A 261 -9.11 -0.77 -14.33
C VAL A 261 -8.58 -0.22 -15.65
N THR A 262 -8.75 1.08 -15.90
CA THR A 262 -8.48 1.67 -17.23
C THR A 262 -7.08 2.25 -17.37
N ARG A 263 -6.49 2.79 -16.29
CA ARG A 263 -5.20 3.48 -16.33
C ARG A 263 -4.09 2.63 -15.74
N ASP A 264 -4.31 2.08 -14.54
CA ASP A 264 -3.26 1.37 -13.82
C ASP A 264 -3.03 -0.02 -14.39
N TRP A 265 -4.10 -0.74 -14.74
CA TRP A 265 -4.05 -2.11 -15.29
C TRP A 265 -4.29 -2.19 -16.80
N ASP A 266 -4.75 -1.10 -17.43
CA ASP A 266 -5.10 -1.01 -18.85
C ASP A 266 -5.96 -2.19 -19.37
N LEU A 267 -6.93 -2.61 -18.55
CA LEU A 267 -7.87 -3.69 -18.88
C LEU A 267 -9.04 -3.19 -19.73
N SER A 268 -8.92 -2.01 -20.34
CA SER A 268 -9.89 -1.41 -21.25
C SER A 268 -10.17 -2.28 -22.49
N GLY A 269 -9.24 -3.19 -22.83
CA GLY A 269 -9.47 -4.25 -23.81
C GLY A 269 -10.49 -5.30 -23.34
N PHE A 270 -10.61 -5.53 -22.03
CA PHE A 270 -11.52 -6.52 -21.42
C PHE A 270 -12.98 -6.03 -21.41
N THR A 271 -13.23 -4.72 -21.34
CA THR A 271 -14.57 -4.17 -21.62
C THR A 271 -14.92 -4.29 -23.10
N ARG A 272 -13.92 -4.27 -23.99
CA ARG A 272 -14.11 -4.60 -25.41
C ARG A 272 -14.31 -6.11 -25.64
N ILE A 273 -13.98 -7.01 -24.71
CA ILE A 273 -14.22 -8.47 -24.82
C ILE A 273 -15.72 -8.83 -24.77
N PHE A 274 -16.59 -7.97 -24.25
CA PHE A 274 -18.05 -8.09 -24.50
C PHE A 274 -18.42 -7.84 -25.98
N LYS A 275 -17.49 -7.31 -26.79
CA LYS A 275 -17.49 -7.34 -28.25
C LYS A 275 -16.36 -8.26 -28.74
N PHE A 276 -16.67 -9.54 -28.91
CA PHE A 276 -15.82 -10.53 -29.58
C PHE A 276 -15.23 -9.96 -30.90
N SER A 277 -13.98 -9.51 -30.88
CA SER A 277 -13.13 -9.30 -32.06
C SER A 277 -11.73 -8.87 -31.66
N ARG A 278 -10.76 -9.78 -31.84
CA ARG A 278 -9.28 -9.65 -31.75
C ARG A 278 -8.60 -10.15 -30.45
N PRO A 279 -8.04 -11.38 -30.46
CA PRO A 279 -7.29 -11.98 -29.34
C PRO A 279 -5.84 -11.51 -29.16
N SER A 280 -5.30 -10.67 -30.05
CA SER A 280 -3.84 -10.45 -30.16
C SER A 280 -3.22 -9.52 -29.10
N LEU A 281 -4.02 -8.85 -28.27
CA LEU A 281 -3.54 -8.00 -27.16
C LEU A 281 -3.33 -8.78 -25.84
N LEU A 282 -3.83 -10.03 -25.79
CA LEU A 282 -3.90 -10.84 -24.57
C LEU A 282 -2.74 -11.84 -24.43
N SER A 283 -1.87 -11.95 -25.45
CA SER A 283 -0.78 -12.93 -25.50
C SER A 283 0.44 -12.56 -24.64
N ASN A 284 0.51 -11.32 -24.15
CA ASN A 284 1.64 -10.81 -23.36
C ASN A 284 1.32 -10.65 -21.86
N LEU A 285 0.23 -11.25 -21.38
CA LEU A 285 -0.14 -11.18 -19.96
C LEU A 285 0.72 -12.15 -19.14
N LEU A 286 1.52 -11.63 -18.20
CA LEU A 286 2.48 -12.43 -17.40
C LEU A 286 1.81 -13.54 -16.60
N PHE A 287 0.58 -13.32 -16.14
CA PHE A 287 -0.16 -14.32 -15.36
C PHE A 287 -0.99 -15.29 -16.21
N GLY A 288 -1.16 -15.05 -17.51
CA GLY A 288 -1.76 -15.93 -18.53
C GLY A 288 -3.18 -16.45 -18.30
N ARG A 289 -3.73 -16.35 -17.08
CA ARG A 289 -4.96 -17.02 -16.63
C ARG A 289 -6.08 -16.00 -16.47
N LYS A 290 -7.09 -16.08 -17.34
CA LYS A 290 -8.23 -15.17 -17.38
C LYS A 290 -9.00 -15.06 -16.06
N TRP A 291 -9.09 -16.14 -15.28
CA TRP A 291 -9.80 -16.14 -13.99
C TRP A 291 -9.15 -15.19 -12.97
N VAL A 292 -7.83 -15.01 -13.02
CA VAL A 292 -7.08 -14.12 -12.12
C VAL A 292 -7.53 -12.67 -12.31
N TYR A 293 -7.73 -12.25 -13.56
CA TYR A 293 -8.21 -10.91 -13.90
C TYR A 293 -9.64 -10.67 -13.44
N PHE A 294 -10.52 -11.67 -13.59
CA PHE A 294 -11.89 -11.58 -13.06
C PHE A 294 -11.88 -11.46 -11.54
N TRP A 295 -11.08 -12.30 -10.87
CA TRP A 295 -10.94 -12.26 -9.42
C TRP A 295 -10.44 -10.90 -8.93
N VAL A 296 -9.41 -10.31 -9.55
CA VAL A 296 -8.89 -9.00 -9.17
C VAL A 296 -9.88 -7.86 -9.43
N LEU A 297 -10.62 -7.93 -10.53
CA LEU A 297 -11.66 -6.94 -10.82
C LEU A 297 -12.77 -6.98 -9.76
N SER A 298 -13.28 -8.17 -9.45
CA SER A 298 -14.33 -8.38 -8.46
C SER A 298 -13.86 -8.06 -7.04
N SER A 299 -12.68 -8.55 -6.64
CA SER A 299 -12.11 -8.29 -5.31
C SER A 299 -11.87 -6.79 -5.10
N ASN A 300 -11.31 -6.09 -6.09
CA ASN A 300 -11.06 -4.65 -5.99
C ASN A 300 -12.36 -3.84 -5.84
N LEU A 301 -13.42 -4.20 -6.57
CA LEU A 301 -14.72 -3.55 -6.42
C LEU A 301 -15.31 -3.77 -5.02
N ILE A 302 -15.33 -5.02 -4.55
CA ILE A 302 -15.86 -5.36 -3.22
C ILE A 302 -15.08 -4.64 -2.12
N LEU A 303 -13.75 -4.65 -2.21
CA LEU A 303 -12.88 -4.04 -1.21
C LEU A 303 -12.99 -2.51 -1.21
N ARG A 304 -13.27 -1.88 -2.36
CA ARG A 304 -13.58 -0.44 -2.43
C ARG A 304 -14.93 -0.09 -1.78
N CYS A 305 -15.86 -1.02 -1.70
CA CYS A 305 -17.14 -0.85 -1.00
C CYS A 305 -17.06 -1.12 0.50
N THR A 306 -15.88 -1.43 1.05
CA THR A 306 -15.74 -1.76 2.48
C THR A 306 -16.22 -0.64 3.40
N TRP A 307 -16.10 0.63 3.01
CA TRP A 307 -16.58 1.79 3.79
C TRP A 307 -18.04 1.68 4.25
N THR A 308 -18.86 0.86 3.59
CA THR A 308 -20.25 0.56 3.98
C THR A 308 -20.37 -0.02 5.39
N TYR A 309 -19.31 -0.64 5.94
CA TYR A 309 -19.28 -1.08 7.35
C TYR A 309 -19.61 0.08 8.31
N LYS A 310 -19.28 1.32 7.92
CA LYS A 310 -19.55 2.53 8.71
C LYS A 310 -21.03 2.86 8.86
N LEU A 311 -21.89 2.22 8.08
CA LEU A 311 -23.34 2.39 8.16
C LEU A 311 -23.96 1.60 9.32
N SER A 312 -23.39 0.46 9.67
CA SER A 312 -23.87 -0.37 10.78
C SER A 312 -23.13 -0.04 12.06
N ALA A 313 -23.87 0.37 13.10
CA ALA A 313 -23.28 0.66 14.41
C ALA A 313 -22.55 -0.57 14.98
N HIS A 314 -23.16 -1.76 14.90
CA HIS A 314 -22.57 -3.01 15.37
C HIS A 314 -21.22 -3.31 14.70
N LEU A 315 -21.14 -3.15 13.38
CA LEU A 315 -19.90 -3.41 12.63
C LEU A 315 -18.81 -2.36 12.90
N ARG A 316 -19.19 -1.11 13.16
CA ARG A 316 -18.23 -0.02 13.46
C ARG A 316 -17.52 -0.17 14.79
N HIS A 317 -18.24 -0.64 15.81
CA HIS A 317 -17.70 -0.75 17.17
C HIS A 317 -16.97 -2.09 17.39
N ASN A 318 -17.10 -3.02 16.44
CA ASN A 318 -16.37 -4.27 16.47
C ASN A 318 -14.92 -4.09 15.99
N TYR A 319 -13.97 -4.28 16.91
CA TYR A 319 -12.53 -4.12 16.66
C TYR A 319 -11.99 -5.16 15.66
N LEU A 320 -12.56 -6.38 15.62
CA LEU A 320 -12.19 -7.41 14.64
C LEU A 320 -12.58 -6.99 13.23
N THR A 321 -13.75 -6.37 13.06
CA THR A 321 -14.19 -5.83 11.77
C THR A 321 -13.26 -4.72 11.29
N LEU A 322 -12.85 -3.81 12.18
CA LEU A 322 -11.92 -2.73 11.86
C LEU A 322 -10.56 -3.27 11.41
N PHE A 323 -10.01 -4.26 12.11
CA PHE A 323 -8.77 -4.91 11.70
C PHE A 323 -8.91 -5.64 10.38
N THR A 324 -9.96 -6.43 10.21
CA THR A 324 -10.20 -7.20 8.98
C THR A 324 -10.30 -6.28 7.76
N ILE A 325 -11.08 -5.19 7.86
CA ILE A 325 -11.23 -4.24 6.74
C ILE A 325 -9.91 -3.54 6.43
N THR A 326 -9.15 -3.14 7.46
CA THR A 326 -7.85 -2.50 7.26
C THR A 326 -6.84 -3.46 6.66
N ALA A 327 -6.81 -4.71 7.11
CA ALA A 327 -5.97 -5.77 6.55
C ALA A 327 -6.34 -6.08 5.10
N LEU A 328 -7.63 -6.11 4.78
CA LEU A 328 -8.12 -6.31 3.42
C LEU A 328 -7.75 -5.14 2.49
N GLU A 329 -7.73 -3.90 2.97
CA GLU A 329 -7.25 -2.76 2.17
C GLU A 329 -5.76 -2.87 1.84
N ILE A 330 -4.94 -3.33 2.81
CA ILE A 330 -3.52 -3.64 2.57
C ILE A 330 -3.38 -4.75 1.52
N PHE A 331 -4.18 -5.82 1.65
CA PHE A 331 -4.19 -6.93 0.70
C PHE A 331 -4.62 -6.49 -0.71
N ARG A 332 -5.60 -5.58 -0.82
CA ARG A 332 -6.03 -4.99 -2.10
C ARG A 332 -4.88 -4.29 -2.80
N ARG A 333 -4.05 -3.53 -2.06
CA ARG A 333 -2.86 -2.89 -2.64
C ARG A 333 -1.77 -3.89 -3.01
N PHE A 334 -1.54 -4.91 -2.18
CA PHE A 334 -0.66 -6.02 -2.51
C PHE A 334 -1.01 -6.61 -3.88
N GLN A 335 -2.29 -6.88 -4.15
CA GLN A 335 -2.77 -7.32 -5.47
C GLN A 335 -2.50 -6.29 -6.56
N TRP A 336 -2.88 -5.03 -6.35
CA TRP A 336 -2.79 -3.95 -7.33
C TRP A 336 -1.36 -3.75 -7.87
N VAL A 337 -0.33 -3.94 -7.05
CA VAL A 337 1.08 -3.79 -7.44
C VAL A 337 1.44 -4.70 -8.62
N PHE A 338 1.02 -5.97 -8.61
CA PHE A 338 1.37 -6.93 -9.66
C PHE A 338 0.90 -6.47 -11.05
N PHE A 339 -0.36 -6.07 -11.15
CA PHE A 339 -0.96 -5.64 -12.41
C PHE A 339 -0.48 -4.27 -12.85
N ARG A 340 -0.14 -3.37 -11.90
CA ARG A 340 0.47 -2.09 -12.21
C ARG A 340 1.84 -2.25 -12.84
N VAL A 341 2.69 -3.10 -12.25
CA VAL A 341 4.04 -3.41 -12.75
C VAL A 341 3.95 -4.08 -14.12
N GLU A 342 3.03 -5.02 -14.29
CA GLU A 342 2.79 -5.67 -15.58
C GLU A 342 2.42 -4.66 -16.68
N ASN A 343 1.49 -3.73 -16.39
CA ASN A 343 1.09 -2.71 -17.36
C ASN A 343 2.27 -1.81 -17.75
N GLU A 344 3.07 -1.35 -16.80
CA GLU A 344 4.26 -0.53 -17.11
C GLU A 344 5.32 -1.30 -17.90
N TRP A 345 5.55 -2.57 -17.57
CA TRP A 345 6.42 -3.44 -18.35
C TRP A 345 5.97 -3.56 -19.82
N ASN A 346 4.67 -3.77 -20.03
CA ASN A 346 4.09 -3.86 -21.38
C ASN A 346 4.25 -2.55 -22.16
N LYS A 347 4.06 -1.39 -21.52
CA LYS A 347 4.28 -0.08 -22.14
C LYS A 347 5.74 0.13 -22.54
N MET A 348 6.69 -0.25 -21.68
CA MET A 348 8.12 -0.14 -21.97
C MET A 348 8.53 -1.02 -23.15
N ASN A 349 8.07 -2.28 -23.18
CA ASN A 349 8.36 -3.19 -24.29
C ASN A 349 7.73 -2.72 -25.62
N SER A 350 6.49 -2.21 -25.58
CA SER A 350 5.86 -1.65 -26.78
C SER A 350 6.62 -0.44 -27.34
N LYS A 351 7.14 0.44 -26.47
CA LYS A 351 7.97 1.58 -26.88
C LYS A 351 9.30 1.13 -27.47
N SER A 352 9.95 0.15 -26.85
CA SER A 352 11.20 -0.44 -27.34
C SER A 352 11.02 -1.09 -28.72
N ASN A 353 9.96 -1.88 -28.89
CA ASN A 353 9.67 -2.52 -30.18
C ASN A 353 9.33 -1.49 -31.26
N ALA A 354 8.61 -0.41 -30.91
CA ALA A 354 8.33 0.68 -31.84
C ALA A 354 9.60 1.43 -32.28
N GLN A 355 10.53 1.69 -31.35
CA GLN A 355 11.83 2.30 -31.66
C GLN A 355 12.70 1.39 -32.53
N LEU A 356 12.74 0.09 -32.25
CA LEU A 356 13.43 -0.88 -33.11
C LEU A 356 12.85 -0.91 -34.53
N SER A 357 11.51 -0.96 -34.64
CA SER A 357 10.84 -0.94 -35.96
C SER A 357 11.05 0.36 -36.74
N LEU A 358 11.24 1.48 -36.04
CA LEU A 358 11.56 2.78 -36.67
C LEU A 358 13.02 2.85 -37.12
N SER A 359 13.95 2.22 -36.39
CA SER A 359 15.36 2.13 -36.79
C SER A 359 15.62 1.14 -37.94
N GLU A 360 14.69 0.21 -38.20
CA GLU A 360 14.76 -0.75 -39.30
C GLU A 360 14.12 -0.24 -40.61
N LEU A 361 13.47 0.94 -40.59
CA LEU A 361 13.04 1.60 -41.82
C LEU A 361 14.29 2.22 -42.48
N PRO A 362 14.63 1.85 -43.74
CA PRO A 362 15.77 2.45 -44.42
C PRO A 362 15.54 3.95 -44.51
N SER A 363 16.55 4.73 -44.14
CA SER A 363 16.48 6.19 -44.29
C SER A 363 16.23 6.53 -45.77
N GLU A 364 15.51 7.61 -46.05
CA GLU A 364 15.36 8.10 -47.44
C GLU A 364 16.74 8.34 -48.10
N GLU A 365 17.78 8.59 -47.30
CA GLU A 365 19.18 8.66 -47.76
C GLU A 365 19.71 7.32 -48.28
N ASP A 366 19.37 6.19 -47.64
CA ASP A 366 19.77 4.85 -48.10
C ASP A 366 19.08 4.46 -49.42
N LYS A 367 17.82 4.90 -49.61
CA LYS A 367 17.11 4.70 -50.90
C LYS A 367 17.69 5.56 -52.02
N LEU A 368 18.11 6.80 -51.71
CA LEU A 368 18.75 7.69 -52.69
C LEU A 368 20.16 7.22 -53.05
N LEU A 369 20.92 6.66 -52.10
CA LEU A 369 22.23 6.04 -52.35
C LEU A 369 22.11 4.74 -53.18
N ALA A 370 21.09 3.91 -52.92
CA ALA A 370 20.80 2.73 -53.73
C ALA A 370 20.35 3.10 -55.17
N SER A 371 19.54 4.15 -55.32
CA SER A 371 19.11 4.67 -56.62
C SER A 371 20.26 5.28 -57.43
N ASN A 372 21.17 6.01 -56.79
CA ASN A 372 22.35 6.58 -57.44
C ASN A 372 23.37 5.51 -57.88
N ASN A 373 23.52 4.42 -57.12
CA ASN A 373 24.39 3.30 -57.50
C ASN A 373 23.85 2.52 -58.71
N HIS A 374 22.54 2.40 -58.87
CA HIS A 374 21.94 1.80 -60.07
C HIS A 374 22.12 2.68 -61.33
N ASN A 375 22.11 4.01 -61.18
CA ASN A 375 22.33 4.93 -62.30
C ASN A 375 23.82 5.06 -62.71
N ALA A 376 24.76 4.80 -61.80
CA ALA A 376 26.20 4.84 -62.09
C ALA A 376 26.70 3.62 -62.88
N LEU A 377 26.06 2.45 -62.75
CA LEU A 377 26.41 1.24 -63.50
C LEU A 377 25.89 1.22 -64.95
N GLY A 378 24.93 2.08 -65.30
CA GLY A 378 24.35 2.16 -66.65
C GLY A 378 25.15 3.00 -67.67
N LYS A 379 26.20 3.72 -67.25
CA LYS A 379 26.94 4.66 -68.11
C LYS A 379 28.35 4.21 -68.53
N LYS A 380 28.72 2.94 -68.32
CA LYS A 380 30.05 2.39 -68.67
C LYS A 380 30.07 1.36 -69.80
N LYS A 381 29.09 1.41 -70.71
CA LYS A 381 29.12 0.73 -71.99
C LYS A 381 28.65 1.68 -73.09
N ASN A 382 29.60 2.38 -73.70
CA ASN A 382 29.71 2.63 -75.14
C ASN A 382 31.08 3.23 -75.41
#